data_AF-A0A0C3Q059-F1
#
_entry.id   AF-A0A0C3Q059-F1
#
_cell.length_a   1.000
_cell.length_b   1.000
_cell.length_c   1.000
_cell.angle_alpha   90.00
_cell.angle_beta   90.00
_cell.angle_gamma   90.00
#
_symmetry.space_group_name_H-M   'P 1'
#
loop_
_entity.id
_entity.type
_entity.pdbx_description
1 polymer ?
#
loop_
_entity_poly.entity_id
_entity_poly.type
_entity_poly.pdbx_seq_one_letter_code
_entity_poly.pdbx_strand_id
1 'polypeptide(L)'
;LAKSRSHIIFTDAVLNDTHTVYRNIYQNLLITAAKMDYYIESWGIDVAKNAAFINNTIRQVIRYSHASILRKSRNEVAKANGARCNVQRALVNWLGTRAFYAVFSKRSQRYGACSLLQHLESELSLQRNRGIQGRFRKLVKESAEVLAALGL
;
A
#
# COMPACT_ATOMS: atom_id res chain seq x y z
N LEU A 1 -3.67 -12.68 -6.11
CA LEU A 1 -4.04 -11.46 -6.89
C LEU A 1 -3.12 -10.23 -6.69
N ALA A 2 -2.22 -10.17 -5.70
CA ALA A 2 -1.11 -9.19 -5.74
C ALA A 2 -0.21 -9.38 -6.99
N LYS A 3 -0.29 -10.57 -7.62
CA LYS A 3 0.50 -11.02 -8.77
C LYS A 3 0.09 -10.37 -10.12
N SER A 4 -1.20 -10.07 -10.35
CA SER A 4 -1.73 -9.60 -11.66
C SER A 4 -1.60 -8.09 -11.90
N ARG A 5 -1.33 -7.28 -10.86
CA ARG A 5 -1.03 -5.85 -11.00
C ARG A 5 0.37 -5.43 -10.57
N SER A 6 1.17 -6.39 -10.11
CA SER A 6 2.62 -6.21 -9.95
C SER A 6 3.38 -6.56 -11.22
N HIS A 7 2.73 -6.76 -12.36
CA HIS A 7 3.44 -6.97 -13.63
C HIS A 7 4.36 -5.79 -13.90
N ILE A 8 5.55 -6.09 -14.42
CA ILE A 8 6.60 -5.10 -14.61
C ILE A 8 6.11 -3.90 -15.43
N ILE A 9 5.18 -4.11 -16.36
CA ILE A 9 4.53 -3.06 -17.16
C ILE A 9 4.00 -1.90 -16.31
N PHE A 10 3.54 -2.14 -15.08
CA PHE A 10 3.01 -1.08 -14.19
C PHE A 10 4.05 -0.43 -13.29
N THR A 11 5.26 -1.00 -13.21
CA THR A 11 6.34 -0.56 -12.32
C THR A 11 7.65 -0.28 -13.03
N ASP A 12 7.67 -0.42 -14.35
CA ASP A 12 8.81 -0.12 -15.21
C ASP A 12 8.92 1.40 -15.36
N ALA A 13 10.04 1.95 -14.89
CA ALA A 13 10.35 3.37 -14.96
C ALA A 13 10.84 3.81 -16.36
N VAL A 14 11.00 2.87 -17.31
CA VAL A 14 11.23 3.17 -18.73
C VAL A 14 9.91 3.40 -19.45
N LEU A 15 8.87 2.64 -19.09
CA LEU A 15 7.54 2.73 -19.70
C LEU A 15 6.61 3.73 -18.99
N ASN A 16 6.87 3.99 -17.70
CA ASN A 16 6.06 4.87 -16.88
C ASN A 16 6.94 5.91 -16.20
N ASP A 17 6.42 7.12 -16.04
CA ASP A 17 7.05 8.08 -15.16
C ASP A 17 6.99 7.62 -13.68
N THR A 18 7.83 8.22 -12.84
CA THR A 18 7.94 7.87 -11.42
C THR A 18 6.62 8.08 -10.65
N HIS A 19 5.82 9.10 -10.99
CA HIS A 19 4.52 9.36 -10.36
C HIS A 19 3.55 8.23 -10.66
N THR A 20 3.46 7.80 -11.91
CA THR A 20 2.62 6.69 -12.36
C THR A 20 3.00 5.37 -11.68
N VAL A 21 4.29 5.06 -11.56
CA VAL A 21 4.77 3.87 -10.82
C VAL A 21 4.28 3.89 -9.36
N TYR A 22 4.46 5.00 -8.65
CA TYR A 22 4.00 5.11 -7.26
C TYR A 22 2.48 5.10 -7.13
N ARG A 23 1.74 5.64 -8.12
CA ARG A 23 0.27 5.60 -8.13
C ARG A 23 -0.21 4.16 -8.25
N ASN A 24 0.36 3.39 -9.18
CA ASN A 24 0.06 1.97 -9.35
C ASN A 24 0.33 1.17 -8.08
N ILE A 25 1.45 1.45 -7.39
CA ILE A 25 1.78 0.82 -6.10
C ILE A 25 0.72 1.17 -5.05
N TYR A 26 0.37 2.44 -4.91
CA TYR A 26 -0.60 2.90 -3.91
C TYR A 26 -1.99 2.29 -4.15
N GLN A 27 -2.50 2.34 -5.38
CA GLN A 27 -3.80 1.77 -5.75
C GLN A 27 -3.85 0.25 -5.52
N ASN A 28 -2.76 -0.47 -5.80
CA ASN A 28 -2.66 -1.90 -5.49
C ASN A 28 -2.71 -2.18 -3.99
N LEU A 29 -2.07 -1.33 -3.17
CA LEU A 29 -2.08 -1.47 -1.72
C LEU A 29 -3.45 -1.10 -1.13
N LEU A 30 -4.18 -0.15 -1.71
CA LEU A 30 -5.59 0.14 -1.33
C LEU A 30 -6.48 -1.08 -1.52
N ILE A 31 -6.40 -1.73 -2.68
CA ILE A 31 -7.16 -2.96 -2.96
C ILE A 31 -6.76 -4.10 -2.02
N THR A 32 -5.47 -4.19 -1.69
CA THR A 32 -4.98 -5.20 -0.74
C THR A 32 -5.51 -4.94 0.66
N ALA A 33 -5.55 -3.68 1.10
CA ALA A 33 -6.14 -3.28 2.38
C ALA A 33 -7.65 -3.58 2.45
N ALA A 34 -8.40 -3.27 1.39
CA ALA A 34 -9.83 -3.59 1.33
C ALA A 34 -10.12 -5.10 1.37
N LYS A 35 -9.26 -5.92 0.75
CA LYS A 35 -9.37 -7.38 0.87
C LYS A 35 -9.07 -7.87 2.28
N MET A 36 -8.05 -7.29 2.93
CA MET A 36 -7.75 -7.63 4.31
C MET A 36 -8.91 -7.26 5.24
N ASP A 37 -9.52 -6.10 5.03
CA ASP A 37 -10.73 -5.68 5.75
C ASP A 37 -11.86 -6.71 5.61
N TYR A 38 -12.15 -7.13 4.37
CA TYR A 38 -13.15 -8.16 4.10
C TYR A 38 -12.82 -9.49 4.78
N TYR A 39 -11.56 -9.94 4.77
CA TYR A 39 -11.17 -11.18 5.45
C TYR A 39 -11.32 -11.07 6.97
N ILE A 40 -10.90 -9.95 7.57
CA ILE A 40 -11.06 -9.67 9.01
C ILE A 40 -12.54 -9.77 9.40
N GLU A 41 -13.41 -9.17 8.60
CA GLU A 41 -14.86 -9.23 8.80
C GLU A 41 -15.42 -10.64 8.64
N SER A 42 -15.17 -11.28 7.50
CA SER A 42 -15.73 -12.59 7.16
C SER A 42 -15.30 -13.71 8.11
N TRP A 43 -14.12 -13.58 8.71
CA TRP A 43 -13.60 -14.54 9.69
C TRP A 43 -13.92 -14.18 11.13
N GLY A 44 -14.61 -13.06 11.37
CA GLY A 44 -14.97 -12.60 12.71
C GLY A 44 -13.76 -12.28 13.59
N ILE A 45 -12.67 -11.79 13.01
CA ILE A 45 -11.46 -11.45 13.77
C ILE A 45 -11.73 -10.26 14.68
N ASP A 46 -11.55 -10.45 15.99
CA ASP A 46 -11.52 -9.37 16.96
C ASP A 46 -10.27 -8.51 16.75
N VAL A 47 -10.44 -7.36 16.09
CA VAL A 47 -9.35 -6.43 15.75
C VAL A 47 -8.66 -5.88 16.99
N ALA A 48 -9.39 -5.62 18.07
CA ALA A 48 -8.82 -5.06 19.29
C ALA A 48 -7.85 -6.05 19.95
N LYS A 49 -8.24 -7.32 20.04
CA LYS A 49 -7.39 -8.39 20.59
C LYS A 49 -6.20 -8.74 19.68
N ASN A 50 -6.37 -8.58 18.37
CA ASN A 50 -5.39 -9.01 17.36
C ASN A 50 -4.62 -7.85 16.71
N ALA A 51 -4.67 -6.64 17.28
CA ALA A 51 -4.10 -5.43 16.67
C ALA A 51 -2.61 -5.59 16.31
N ALA A 52 -1.82 -6.21 17.20
CA ALA A 52 -0.39 -6.45 16.97
C ALA A 52 -0.14 -7.44 15.82
N PHE A 53 -0.91 -8.53 15.77
CA PHE A 53 -0.85 -9.51 14.68
C PHE A 53 -1.20 -8.86 13.35
N ILE A 54 -2.34 -8.15 13.29
CA ILE A 54 -2.81 -7.45 12.08
C ILE A 54 -1.76 -6.44 11.60
N ASN A 55 -1.19 -5.63 12.51
CA ASN A 55 -0.14 -4.67 12.19
C ASN A 55 1.11 -5.36 11.59
N ASN A 56 1.53 -6.49 12.17
CA ASN A 56 2.66 -7.28 11.66
C ASN A 56 2.37 -7.83 10.26
N THR A 57 1.15 -8.33 10.02
CA THR A 57 0.71 -8.78 8.69
C THR A 57 0.74 -7.65 7.67
N ILE A 58 0.27 -6.44 8.03
CA ILE A 58 0.34 -5.25 7.16
C ILE A 58 1.79 -4.96 6.78
N ARG A 59 2.69 -4.90 7.76
CA ARG A 59 4.13 -4.68 7.51
C ARG A 59 4.73 -5.74 6.60
N GLN A 60 4.35 -7.00 6.77
CA GLN A 60 4.81 -8.11 5.94
C GLN A 60 4.30 -7.98 4.51
N VAL A 61 3.02 -7.64 4.31
CA VAL A 61 2.42 -7.40 2.98
C VAL A 61 3.14 -6.28 2.24
N ILE A 62 3.40 -5.17 2.91
CA ILE A 62 4.11 -4.02 2.33
C ILE A 62 5.54 -4.41 1.93
N ARG A 63 6.28 -5.08 2.81
CA ARG A 63 7.64 -5.59 2.52
C ARG A 63 7.65 -6.55 1.34
N TYR A 64 6.69 -7.48 1.32
CA TYR A 64 6.56 -8.45 0.24
C TYR A 64 6.20 -7.80 -1.09
N SER A 65 5.36 -6.76 -1.07
CA SER A 65 5.03 -5.97 -2.26
C SER A 65 6.29 -5.32 -2.85
N HIS A 66 7.09 -4.63 -2.02
CA HIS A 66 8.36 -4.04 -2.46
C HIS A 66 9.33 -5.09 -3.03
N ALA A 67 9.53 -6.20 -2.32
CA ALA A 67 10.41 -7.28 -2.78
C ALA A 67 9.91 -7.90 -4.10
N SER A 68 8.60 -8.06 -4.27
CA SER A 68 8.00 -8.59 -5.48
C SER A 68 8.20 -7.66 -6.68
N ILE A 69 8.09 -6.34 -6.48
CA ILE A 69 8.35 -5.33 -7.50
C ILE A 69 9.82 -5.43 -7.95
N LEU A 70 10.77 -5.41 -7.02
CA LEU A 70 12.20 -5.51 -7.33
C LEU A 70 12.58 -6.83 -8.00
N ARG A 71 11.98 -7.94 -7.56
CA ARG A 71 12.22 -9.25 -8.18
C ARG A 71 11.75 -9.28 -9.62
N LYS A 72 10.57 -8.72 -9.91
CA LYS A 72 10.02 -8.68 -11.26
C LYS A 72 10.80 -7.77 -12.18
N SER A 73 11.33 -6.66 -11.68
CA SER A 73 12.23 -5.80 -12.46
C SER A 73 13.58 -6.44 -12.78
N ARG A 74 13.98 -7.49 -12.04
CA ARG A 74 15.25 -8.21 -12.22
C ARG A 74 15.09 -9.53 -13.01
N ASN A 75 13.91 -9.83 -13.55
CA ASN A 75 13.72 -11.00 -14.40
C ASN A 75 14.56 -10.86 -15.68
N GLU A 76 15.09 -11.95 -16.23
CA GLU A 76 15.88 -11.97 -17.47
C GLU A 76 15.17 -11.28 -18.64
N VAL A 77 13.84 -11.47 -18.79
CA VAL A 77 13.07 -10.75 -19.81
C VAL A 77 13.09 -9.24 -19.58
N ALA A 78 13.00 -8.80 -18.33
CA ALA A 78 13.02 -7.38 -17.98
C ALA A 78 14.39 -6.74 -18.23
N LYS A 79 15.46 -7.45 -17.84
CA LYS A 79 16.85 -7.02 -18.06
C LYS A 79 17.17 -6.95 -19.55
N ALA A 80 16.77 -7.96 -20.32
CA ALA A 80 16.99 -8.00 -21.77
C ALA A 80 16.31 -6.82 -22.50
N ASN A 81 15.23 -6.28 -21.93
CA ASN A 81 14.50 -5.12 -22.47
C ASN A 81 14.87 -3.80 -21.78
N GLY A 82 15.94 -3.76 -20.97
CA GLY A 82 16.44 -2.52 -20.37
C GLY A 82 15.58 -1.91 -19.26
N ALA A 83 14.62 -2.66 -18.72
CA ALA A 83 13.70 -2.17 -17.69
C ALA A 83 14.44 -1.66 -16.44
N ARG A 84 14.00 -0.53 -15.91
CA ARG A 84 14.58 0.07 -14.70
C ARG A 84 13.50 0.24 -13.64
N CYS A 85 13.77 -0.18 -12.42
CA CYS A 85 12.86 0.00 -11.29
C CYS A 85 13.63 0.61 -10.12
N ASN A 86 13.48 1.93 -9.93
CA ASN A 86 14.11 2.67 -8.83
C ASN A 86 13.09 3.00 -7.72
N VAL A 87 12.39 1.97 -7.26
CA VAL A 87 11.36 2.13 -6.22
C VAL A 87 12.00 2.06 -4.84
N GLN A 88 12.03 3.20 -4.15
CA GLN A 88 12.57 3.29 -2.79
C GLN A 88 11.66 2.63 -1.75
N ARG A 89 12.25 1.79 -0.89
CA ARG A 89 11.53 1.06 0.17
C ARG A 89 10.79 1.97 1.14
N ALA A 90 11.40 3.09 1.55
CA ALA A 90 10.79 4.04 2.47
C ALA A 90 9.48 4.64 1.91
N LEU A 91 9.47 4.96 0.61
CA LEU A 91 8.30 5.50 -0.09
C LEU A 91 7.18 4.45 -0.20
N VAL A 92 7.52 3.19 -0.52
CA VAL A 92 6.55 2.10 -0.54
C VAL A 92 5.99 1.80 0.84
N ASN A 93 6.84 1.84 1.88
CA ASN A 93 6.38 1.68 3.26
C ASN A 93 5.35 2.75 3.62
N TRP A 94 5.66 4.02 3.35
CA TRP A 94 4.74 5.12 3.64
C TRP A 94 3.42 4.98 2.86
N LEU A 95 3.49 4.70 1.56
CA LEU A 95 2.29 4.50 0.73
C LEU A 95 1.45 3.31 1.21
N GLY A 96 2.10 2.23 1.62
CA GLY A 96 1.43 1.07 2.20
C GLY A 96 0.70 1.42 3.48
N THR A 97 1.40 1.98 4.47
CA THR A 97 0.78 2.42 5.74
C THR A 97 -0.37 3.38 5.47
N ARG A 98 -0.22 4.32 4.52
CA ARG A 98 -1.27 5.27 4.14
C ARG A 98 -2.47 4.58 3.49
N ALA A 99 -2.26 3.54 2.68
CA ALA A 99 -3.33 2.80 2.04
C ALA A 99 -4.17 2.02 3.06
N PHE A 100 -3.52 1.32 3.98
CA PHE A 100 -4.20 0.58 5.06
C PHE A 100 -4.96 1.53 5.99
N TYR A 101 -4.35 2.64 6.40
CA TYR A 101 -5.05 3.67 7.18
C TYR A 101 -6.26 4.24 6.43
N ALA A 102 -6.12 4.55 5.14
CA ALA A 102 -7.21 5.12 4.34
C ALA A 102 -8.43 4.19 4.25
N VAL A 103 -8.23 2.88 4.14
CA VAL A 103 -9.33 1.91 4.14
C VAL A 103 -9.92 1.72 5.54
N PHE A 104 -9.09 1.48 6.55
CA PHE A 104 -9.57 1.17 7.90
C PHE A 104 -10.24 2.36 8.60
N SER A 105 -9.78 3.58 8.35
CA SER A 105 -10.40 4.80 8.89
C SER A 105 -11.83 5.01 8.41
N LYS A 106 -12.21 4.44 7.25
CA LYS A 106 -13.59 4.48 6.72
C LYS A 106 -14.51 3.43 7.34
N ARG A 107 -13.97 2.53 8.16
CA ARG A 107 -14.70 1.43 8.82
C ARG A 107 -14.70 1.64 10.33
N SER A 108 -15.18 2.80 10.77
CA SER A 108 -15.13 3.26 12.17
C SER A 108 -15.75 2.29 13.17
N GLN A 109 -16.82 1.58 12.78
CA GLN A 109 -17.46 0.56 13.62
C GLN A 109 -16.50 -0.56 14.05
N ARG A 110 -15.50 -0.87 13.22
CA ARG A 110 -14.55 -1.98 13.46
C ARG A 110 -13.20 -1.49 13.98
N TYR A 111 -12.69 -0.38 13.45
CA TYR A 111 -11.34 0.10 13.77
C TYR A 111 -11.31 1.37 14.62
N GLY A 112 -12.44 2.06 14.82
CA GLY A 112 -12.47 3.42 15.37
C GLY A 112 -11.87 3.55 16.78
N ALA A 113 -12.04 2.53 17.62
CA ALA A 113 -11.51 2.52 18.99
C ALA A 113 -10.26 1.63 19.16
N CYS A 114 -9.74 1.01 18.09
CA CYS A 114 -8.64 0.06 18.21
C CYS A 114 -7.27 0.73 18.08
N SER A 115 -6.29 0.21 18.83
CA SER A 115 -4.91 0.71 18.81
C SER A 115 -4.24 0.54 17.44
N LEU A 116 -4.74 -0.36 16.58
CA LEU A 116 -4.21 -0.53 15.21
C LEU A 116 -4.32 0.76 14.40
N LEU A 117 -5.47 1.43 14.41
CA LEU A 117 -5.67 2.65 13.61
C LEU A 117 -4.79 3.80 14.13
N GLN A 118 -4.68 3.92 15.46
CA GLN A 118 -3.79 4.88 16.14
C GLN A 118 -2.31 4.63 15.80
N HIS A 119 -1.89 3.36 15.74
CA HIS A 119 -0.51 3.01 15.35
C HIS A 119 -0.22 3.40 13.89
N LEU A 120 -1.14 3.16 12.97
CA LEU A 120 -0.98 3.55 11.57
C LEU A 120 -0.91 5.09 11.42
N GLU A 121 -1.76 5.81 12.15
CA GLU A 121 -1.78 7.28 12.16
C GLU A 121 -0.48 7.88 12.72
N SER A 122 -0.02 7.37 13.86
CA SER A 122 1.21 7.82 14.50
C SER A 122 2.44 7.56 13.61
N GLU A 123 2.49 6.41 12.93
CA GLU A 123 3.56 6.12 11.95
C GLU A 123 3.53 7.09 10.77
N LEU A 124 2.35 7.46 10.27
CA LEU A 124 2.23 8.45 9.19
C LEU A 124 2.64 9.86 9.61
N SER A 125 2.42 10.21 10.87
CA SER A 125 2.66 11.56 11.44
C SER A 125 4.11 11.82 11.86
N LEU A 126 5.00 10.82 11.78
CA LEU A 126 6.41 10.97 12.12
C LEU A 126 7.09 12.08 11.30
N GLN A 127 7.97 12.85 11.95
CA GLN A 127 8.67 13.98 11.31
C GLN A 127 9.36 13.62 9.98
N ARG A 128 10.00 12.44 9.94
CA ARG A 128 10.69 11.91 8.74
C ARG A 128 9.77 11.73 7.53
N ASN A 129 8.45 11.66 7.74
CA ASN A 129 7.46 11.43 6.71
C ASN A 129 6.86 12.72 6.14
N ARG A 130 7.13 13.90 6.72
CA ARG A 130 6.57 15.19 6.25
C ARG A 130 6.90 15.46 4.78
N GLY A 131 8.16 15.23 4.38
CA GLY A 131 8.58 15.39 2.98
C GLY A 131 7.88 14.41 2.03
N ILE A 132 7.69 13.16 2.47
CA ILE A 132 7.01 12.11 1.69
C ILE A 132 5.52 12.46 1.52
N GLN A 133 4.88 12.94 2.59
CA GLN A 133 3.48 13.37 2.58
C GLN A 133 3.26 14.54 1.61
N GLY A 134 4.13 15.54 1.62
CA GLY A 134 4.09 16.64 0.66
C GLY A 134 4.21 16.14 -0.78
N ARG A 135 5.20 15.28 -1.04
CA ARG A 135 5.46 14.68 -2.35
C ARG A 135 4.26 13.92 -2.92
N PHE A 136 3.57 13.12 -2.11
CA PHE A 136 2.49 12.24 -2.57
C PHE A 136 1.07 12.76 -2.33
N ARG A 137 0.91 14.01 -1.85
CA ARG A 137 -0.42 14.60 -1.61
C ARG A 137 -1.33 14.53 -2.84
N LYS A 138 -0.81 14.91 -4.01
CA LYS A 138 -1.54 14.88 -5.28
C LYS A 138 -1.93 13.45 -5.67
N LEU A 139 -0.97 12.52 -5.60
CA LEU A 139 -1.16 11.10 -5.90
C LEU A 139 -2.24 10.44 -5.03
N VAL A 140 -2.24 10.73 -3.72
CA VAL A 140 -3.26 10.23 -2.78
C VAL A 140 -4.64 10.76 -3.16
N LYS A 141 -4.74 12.05 -3.53
CA LYS A 141 -6.00 12.65 -3.98
C LYS A 141 -6.51 12.01 -5.27
N GLU A 142 -5.65 11.79 -6.26
CA GLU A 142 -5.99 11.16 -7.53
C GLU A 142 -6.47 9.72 -7.36
N SER A 143 -6.01 9.03 -6.31
CA SER A 143 -6.40 7.64 -6.04
C SER A 143 -7.70 7.51 -5.23
N ALA A 144 -8.37 8.63 -4.91
CA ALA A 144 -9.64 8.62 -4.18
C ALA A 144 -10.76 7.89 -4.95
N GLU A 145 -10.71 7.91 -6.28
CA GLU A 145 -11.61 7.14 -7.16
C GLU A 145 -11.61 5.64 -6.84
N VAL A 146 -10.46 5.10 -6.40
CA VAL A 146 -10.32 3.68 -6.06
C VAL A 146 -11.04 3.38 -4.75
N LEU A 147 -10.99 4.28 -3.77
CA LEU A 147 -11.74 4.14 -2.53
C LEU A 147 -13.25 4.14 -2.82
N ALA A 148 -13.70 5.09 -3.65
CA ALA A 148 -15.11 5.16 -4.06
C ALA A 148 -15.56 3.87 -4.78
N ALA A 149 -14.74 3.35 -5.69
CA ALA A 149 -15.01 2.09 -6.38
C ALA A 149 -15.03 0.86 -5.45
N LEU A 150 -14.43 0.95 -4.26
CA LEU A 150 -14.46 -0.06 -3.21
C LEU A 150 -15.62 0.14 -2.21
N GLY A 151 -16.47 1.15 -2.41
CA GLY A 151 -17.56 1.50 -1.49
C GLY A 151 -17.08 2.08 -0.16
N LEU A 152 -16.02 2.93 -0.21
CA LEU A 152 -15.35 3.57 0.92
C LEU A 152 -15.27 5.10 0.78
#